data_AF-A0A382D4I0-F1
#
_entry.id   AF-A0A382D4I0-F1
#
_cell.length_a   1.000
_cell.length_b   1.000
_cell.length_c   1.000
_cell.angle_alpha   90.00
_cell.angle_beta   90.00
_cell.angle_gamma   90.00
#
_symmetry.space_group_name_H-M   'P 1'
#
loop_
_entity.id
_entity.type
_entity.pdbx_description
1 polymer ?
#
loop_
_entity_poly.entity_id
_entity_poly.type
_entity_poly.pdbx_seq_one_letter_code
_entity_poly.pdbx_strand_id
1 'polypeptide(L)' 'SHPKALIKNPNEAIENISLMIEKKAIKTISGKFLKTDIDSVCIHGDGNKAVQISNIIKKGLIRKGIEFLPLNKLSKFN' A
#
# COMPACT_ATOMS: atom_id res chain seq x y z
N SER A 1 -19.85 0.20 -10.22
CA SER A 1 -18.53 0.62 -9.70
C SER A 1 -18.68 1.95 -8.97
N HIS A 2 -17.90 2.21 -7.92
CA HIS A 2 -17.94 3.50 -7.20
C HIS A 2 -16.86 4.44 -7.78
N PRO A 3 -17.12 5.75 -7.98
CA PRO A 3 -16.18 6.67 -8.62
C PRO A 3 -14.86 6.82 -7.84
N LYS A 4 -14.89 6.63 -6.51
CA LYS A 4 -13.71 6.64 -5.63
C LYS A 4 -13.10 5.26 -5.37
N ALA A 5 -13.51 4.23 -6.12
CA ALA A 5 -13.03 2.86 -5.89
C ALA A 5 -11.59 2.65 -6.35
N LEU A 6 -11.11 3.44 -7.31
CA LEU A 6 -9.78 3.30 -7.88
C LEU A 6 -8.96 4.59 -7.71
N ILE A 7 -7.86 4.48 -6.99
CA ILE A 7 -6.86 5.53 -6.88
C ILE A 7 -5.95 5.48 -8.10
N LYS A 8 -5.92 6.58 -8.86
CA LYS A 8 -5.10 6.71 -10.07
C LYS A 8 -3.77 7.42 -9.82
N ASN A 9 -3.66 8.16 -8.71
CA ASN A 9 -2.47 8.90 -8.36
C ASN A 9 -1.52 8.02 -7.50
N PRO A 10 -0.31 7.71 -7.97
CA PRO A 10 0.65 6.90 -7.22
C PRO A 10 1.03 7.50 -5.86
N ASN A 11 1.05 8.83 -5.74
CA ASN A 11 1.38 9.50 -4.48
C ASN A 11 0.28 9.27 -3.43
N GLU A 12 -0.99 9.28 -3.85
CA GLU A 12 -2.11 8.98 -2.96
C GLU A 12 -2.07 7.50 -2.50
N ALA A 13 -1.67 6.58 -3.40
CA ALA A 13 -1.45 5.19 -3.03
C ALA A 13 -0.32 5.04 -2.00
N ILE A 14 0.80 5.74 -2.17
CA ILE A 14 1.92 5.75 -1.21
C ILE A 14 1.44 6.22 0.17
N GLU A 15 0.69 7.33 0.24
CA GLU A 15 0.18 7.84 1.52
C GLU A 15 -0.78 6.85 2.19
N ASN A 16 -1.69 6.25 1.42
CA ASN A 16 -2.63 5.28 1.96
C ASN A 16 -1.93 4.02 2.49
N ILE A 17 -0.96 3.47 1.74
CA ILE A 17 -0.18 2.30 2.20
C ILE A 17 0.62 2.65 3.46
N SER A 18 1.24 3.83 3.50
CA SER A 18 2.00 4.28 4.67
C SER A 18 1.10 4.40 5.90
N LEU A 19 -0.09 4.99 5.73
CA LEU A 19 -1.08 5.11 6.79
C LEU A 19 -1.60 3.74 7.25
N MET A 20 -1.80 2.80 6.31
CA MET A 20 -2.21 1.43 6.59
C MET A 20 -1.21 0.73 7.51
N ILE A 21 0.08 0.85 7.22
CA ILE A 21 1.16 0.25 8.02
C ILE A 21 1.28 0.95 9.39
N GLU A 22 1.30 2.29 9.40
CA GLU A 22 1.47 3.09 10.63
C GLU A 22 0.32 2.86 11.62
N LYS A 23 -0.92 2.84 11.12
CA LYS A 23 -2.12 2.73 11.98
C LYS A 23 -2.58 1.29 12.20
N LYS A 24 -1.99 0.31 11.50
CA LYS A 24 -2.52 -1.06 11.41
C LYS A 24 -4.03 -1.06 11.14
N ALA A 25 -4.43 -0.27 10.15
CA ALA A 25 -5.83 -0.07 9.81
C ALA A 25 -6.04 0.52 8.42
N ILE A 26 -7.16 0.18 7.79
CA ILE A 26 -7.57 0.74 6.49
C ILE A 26 -8.51 1.93 6.72
N LYS A 27 -8.17 3.10 6.16
CA LYS A 27 -9.05 4.27 6.17
C LYS A 27 -10.13 4.13 5.09
N THR A 28 -11.39 4.12 5.50
CA THR A 28 -12.54 4.09 4.59
C THR A 28 -12.83 5.45 3.96
N ILE A 29 -13.65 5.47 2.91
CA ILE A 29 -14.14 6.72 2.29
C ILE A 29 -14.91 7.64 3.27
N SER A 30 -15.46 7.07 4.36
CA SER A 30 -16.16 7.82 5.41
C SER A 30 -15.22 8.43 6.45
N GLY A 31 -13.92 8.10 6.39
CA GLY A 31 -12.92 8.50 7.38
C GLY A 31 -12.75 7.52 8.54
N LYS A 32 -13.65 6.55 8.72
CA LYS A 32 -13.49 5.47 9.72
C LYS A 32 -12.27 4.59 9.41
N PHE A 33 -11.59 4.12 10.44
CA PHE A 33 -10.48 3.17 10.35
C PHE A 33 -10.95 1.75 10.68
N LEU A 34 -10.66 0.81 9.79
CA LEU A 34 -10.90 -0.63 9.98
C LEU A 34 -9.59 -1.27 10.45
N LYS A 35 -9.52 -1.67 11.73
CA LYS A 35 -8.31 -2.27 12.31
C LYS A 35 -7.99 -3.61 11.64
N THR A 36 -6.75 -3.75 11.19
CA THR A 36 -6.23 -4.99 10.60
C THR A 36 -4.70 -4.92 10.52
N ASP A 37 -4.03 -6.06 10.68
CA ASP A 37 -2.61 -6.14 10.35
C ASP A 37 -2.40 -6.04 8.84
N ILE A 38 -1.26 -5.47 8.45
CA ILE A 38 -0.86 -5.27 7.05
C ILE A 38 0.50 -5.95 6.87
N ASP A 39 0.46 -7.20 6.43
CA ASP A 39 1.68 -8.00 6.24
C ASP A 39 2.15 -7.98 4.77
N SER A 40 1.24 -7.75 3.82
CA SER A 40 1.56 -7.61 2.40
C SER A 40 0.61 -6.64 1.70
N VAL A 41 1.07 -6.08 0.57
CA VAL A 41 0.29 -5.22 -0.31
C VAL A 41 0.35 -5.81 -1.71
N CYS A 42 -0.80 -6.08 -2.31
CA CYS A 42 -0.88 -6.54 -3.68
C CYS A 42 -0.48 -5.43 -4.65
N ILE A 43 0.25 -5.78 -5.70
CA ILE A 43 0.61 -4.88 -6.79
C ILE A 43 0.15 -5.51 -8.11
N HIS A 44 -0.52 -4.72 -8.93
CA HIS A 44 -1.01 -5.16 -10.24
C HIS A 44 0.01 -4.83 -11.34
N GLY A 45 0.13 -5.71 -12.34
CA GLY A 45 1.07 -5.62 -13.46
C GLY A 45 0.41 -5.56 -14.84
N ASP A 46 -0.92 -5.45 -14.88
CA ASP A 46 -1.79 -5.65 -16.04
C ASP A 46 -2.04 -4.39 -16.90
N GLY A 47 -1.69 -3.20 -16.39
CA GLY A 47 -1.82 -1.94 -17.13
C GLY A 47 -0.54 -1.48 -17.84
N ASN A 48 -0.68 -0.73 -18.95
CA ASN A 48 0.46 -0.16 -19.70
C ASN A 48 1.42 0.68 -18.84
N LYS A 49 0.92 1.28 -17.75
CA LYS A 49 1.73 2.06 -16.79
C LYS A 49 1.99 1.32 -15.47
N ALA A 50 1.59 0.06 -15.35
CA ALA A 50 1.61 -0.67 -14.08
C ALA A 50 3.02 -0.76 -13.50
N VAL A 51 4.01 -1.20 -14.29
CA VAL A 51 5.40 -1.30 -13.85
C VAL A 51 5.97 0.06 -13.41
N GLN A 52 5.66 1.13 -14.16
CA GLN A 52 6.07 2.48 -13.80
C GLN A 52 5.47 2.92 -12.46
N ILE A 53 4.17 2.69 -12.26
CA ILE A 53 3.46 3.01 -11.01
C ILE A 53 4.04 2.20 -9.85
N SER A 54 4.27 0.90 -10.02
CA SER A 54 4.87 0.02 -9.01
C SER A 54 6.26 0.50 -8.58
N ASN A 55 7.08 0.96 -9.52
CA ASN A 55 8.39 1.53 -9.23
C ASN A 55 8.31 2.85 -8.45
N ILE A 56 7.34 3.72 -8.78
CA ILE A 56 7.11 4.97 -8.04
C ILE A 56 6.68 4.66 -6.60
N ILE A 57 5.73 3.74 -6.43
CA ILE A 57 5.24 3.33 -5.11
C ILE A 57 6.38 2.76 -4.27
N LYS A 58 7.15 1.80 -4.81
CA LYS A 58 8.29 1.21 -4.11
C LYS A 58 9.30 2.26 -3.64
N LYS A 59 9.72 3.17 -4.52
CA LYS A 59 10.65 4.27 -4.17
C LYS A 59 10.04 5.23 -3.14
N GLY A 60 8.75 5.51 -3.22
CA GLY A 60 8.03 6.33 -2.26
C GLY A 60 8.04 5.74 -0.85
N LEU A 61 7.71 4.46 -0.74
CA LEU A 61 7.65 3.74 0.54
C LEU A 61 9.04 3.58 1.17
N ILE A 62 10.07 3.26 0.37
CA ILE A 62 11.47 3.22 0.85
C ILE A 62 11.89 4.58 1.42
N ARG A 63 11.55 5.70 0.76
CA ARG A 63 11.85 7.06 1.26
C ARG A 63 11.12 7.39 2.57
N LYS A 64 10.00 6.72 2.85
CA LYS A 64 9.29 6.81 4.14
C LYS A 64 9.83 5.84 5.20
N GLY A 65 10.91 5.12 4.91
CA GLY A 65 11.55 4.20 5.86
C GLY A 65 10.90 2.81 5.92
N ILE A 66 10.07 2.44 4.94
CA ILE A 66 9.45 1.11 4.89
C ILE A 66 10.39 0.14 4.18
N GLU A 67 10.75 -0.94 4.88
CA GLU A 67 11.55 -2.05 4.35
C GLU A 67 10.65 -3.08 3.65
N PHE A 68 11.18 -3.70 2.60
CA PHE A 68 10.50 -4.75 1.85
C PHE A 68 11.18 -6.08 2.14
N LEU A 69 10.42 -7.01 2.74
CA LEU A 69 10.87 -8.37 3.02
C LEU A 69 9.93 -9.39 2.36
N PRO A 70 10.43 -10.56 1.94
CA PRO A 70 9.58 -11.71 1.67
C PRO A 70 8.71 -12.05 2.89
N LEU A 71 7.47 -12.49 2.67
CA LEU A 71 6.51 -12.74 3.75
C LEU A 71 7.06 -13.72 4.80
N ASN A 72 7.77 -14.76 4.36
CA ASN A 72 8.40 -15.77 5.22
C ASN A 72 9.66 -15.28 5.97
N LYS A 73 10.02 -14.00 5.85
CA LYS A 73 11.13 -13.38 6.58
C LYS A 73 10.66 -12.33 7.58
N LEU A 74 9.36 -12.04 7.64
CA LEU A 74 8.80 -11.17 8.67
C LEU A 74 8.90 -11.85 10.04
N SER A 75 9.23 -11.07 11.07
CA SER A 75 9.33 -11.54 12.45
C SER A 75 8.04 -12.18 12.98
N LYS A 76 6.88 -11.82 12.41
CA LYS A 76 5.57 -12.39 12.74
C LYS A 76 5.46 -13.90 12.43
N PHE A 77 6.20 -14.37 11.43
CA PHE A 77 6.11 -15.74 10.91
C PHE A 77 7.39 -16.56 11.13
N ASN A 78 8.35 -16.01 11.86
CA ASN A 78 9.57 -16.70 12.27
C ASN A 78 9.40 -17.35 13.66
#